data_AF-A0AAU7ZNF7-F1
#
_entry.id   AF-A0AAU7ZNF7-F1
#
_cell.length_a   1.000
_cell.length_b   1.000
_cell.length_c   1.000
_cell.angle_alpha   90.00
_cell.angle_beta   90.00
_cell.angle_gamma   90.00
#
_symmetry.space_group_name_H-M   'P 1'
#
loop_
_entity.id
_entity.type
_entity.pdbx_description
1 polymer ?
#
loop_
_entity_poly.entity_id
_entity_poly.type
_entity_poly.pdbx_seq_one_letter_code
_entity_poly.pdbx_strand_id
1 'polypeptide(L)'
;MKIGLLDHMGYGNLGDAATQEALIANIKRRLPDTEIVGFSLNPDDTRKRHDIACYSITHWHPGLAKSGLARVDDPNLWSQLKLTSKRVPIVSGMIKRALHLCREVAHLFRSYKVLRSLDTMIIAGGGQLTELWRGPWSHPYNVLKFSILTKLANRRLLFLNVGAGPLSSNLSKIFVKFAVHLADYVSLRDVESQALIRRLGVNRTTEVFPDSVYALDVSSYEATETVKPLRPLVGINPIGFCDPRVWLKRDKSAYLHYLDKLTEFSLWLIRQDYTLRIFSGELSVDVHAVEDLKERILNSLPSGNHGEMFIPPSIDLKDLLTEMSRFDFVVTSKFHGVVFSHLLEKPVIALSYHKKIDDLMRTVGHSQHCLNIESFDCEHFKKTFKSLVENAEGLKSQFRKEAYSRSELLKTQFDQLFTCRDSEFYLDALKSEKNGAVVGNST
;
A
#
# COMPACT_ATOMS: atom_id res chain seq x y z
N MET A 1 11.31 -0.87 24.88
CA MET A 1 10.64 0.16 24.05
C MET A 1 9.41 -0.47 23.41
N LYS A 2 8.31 0.27 23.28
CA LYS A 2 7.07 -0.18 22.62
C LYS A 2 6.68 0.75 21.48
N ILE A 3 6.57 0.22 20.28
CA ILE A 3 6.30 0.98 19.05
C ILE A 3 4.95 0.58 18.47
N GLY A 4 4.11 1.58 18.19
CA GLY A 4 2.88 1.41 17.41
C GLY A 4 3.13 1.64 15.93
N LEU A 5 2.63 0.76 15.06
CA LEU A 5 2.61 0.93 13.60
C LEU A 5 1.16 1.10 13.13
N LEU A 6 0.84 2.28 12.59
CA LEU A 6 -0.48 2.58 12.03
C LEU A 6 -0.46 2.52 10.52
N ASP A 7 -1.42 1.77 9.97
CA ASP A 7 -1.62 1.63 8.53
C ASP A 7 -3.10 1.34 8.22
N HIS A 8 -3.61 1.86 7.10
CA HIS A 8 -5.02 1.71 6.69
C HIS A 8 -5.30 0.36 6.01
N MET A 9 -4.97 -0.71 6.74
CA MET A 9 -4.74 -2.05 6.20
C MET A 9 -5.72 -3.12 6.65
N GLY A 10 -5.59 -4.28 6.01
CA GLY A 10 -6.14 -5.55 6.49
C GLY A 10 -7.15 -6.22 5.54
N TYR A 11 -7.00 -5.98 4.24
CA TYR A 11 -7.87 -6.55 3.18
C TYR A 11 -7.09 -7.36 2.14
N GLY A 12 -5.92 -7.89 2.52
CA GLY A 12 -5.14 -8.80 1.67
C GLY A 12 -4.38 -8.15 0.52
N ASN A 13 -3.99 -6.88 0.64
CA ASN A 13 -3.04 -6.26 -0.29
C ASN A 13 -1.60 -6.56 0.16
N LEU A 14 -0.87 -7.34 -0.64
CA LEU A 14 0.46 -7.84 -0.29
C LEU A 14 1.57 -6.80 -0.47
N GLY A 15 1.38 -5.78 -1.32
CA GLY A 15 2.37 -4.69 -1.44
C GLY A 15 2.42 -3.83 -0.18
N ASP A 16 1.24 -3.55 0.31
CA ASP A 16 0.95 -2.89 1.56
C ASP A 16 1.44 -3.77 2.75
N ALA A 17 1.26 -5.10 2.70
CA ALA A 17 1.86 -6.01 3.69
C ALA A 17 3.39 -5.98 3.67
N ALA A 18 4.02 -5.87 2.50
CA ALA A 18 5.48 -5.74 2.38
C ALA A 18 6.01 -4.45 3.02
N THR A 19 5.24 -3.37 2.99
CA THR A 19 5.58 -2.14 3.70
C THR A 19 5.73 -2.40 5.20
N GLN A 20 4.78 -3.13 5.80
CA GLN A 20 4.84 -3.48 7.22
C GLN A 20 5.98 -4.45 7.53
N GLU A 21 6.17 -5.49 6.72
CA GLU A 21 7.29 -6.43 6.89
C GLU A 21 8.65 -5.73 6.84
N ALA A 22 8.85 -4.83 5.86
CA ALA A 22 10.08 -4.07 5.75
C ALA A 22 10.33 -3.19 6.98
N LEU A 23 9.30 -2.51 7.49
CA LEU A 23 9.39 -1.69 8.69
C LEU A 23 9.68 -2.53 9.94
N ILE A 24 8.92 -3.60 10.17
CA ILE A 24 9.08 -4.50 11.32
C ILE A 24 10.48 -5.08 11.33
N ALA A 25 10.95 -5.63 10.21
CA ALA A 25 12.27 -6.23 10.09
C ALA A 25 13.38 -5.20 10.34
N ASN A 26 13.28 -3.99 9.78
CA ASN A 26 14.31 -2.95 9.95
C ASN A 26 14.35 -2.34 11.35
N ILE A 27 13.20 -2.22 12.01
CA ILE A 27 13.12 -1.79 13.41
C ILE A 27 13.68 -2.87 14.34
N LYS A 28 13.22 -4.13 14.18
CA LYS A 28 13.69 -5.27 15.00
C LYS A 28 15.18 -5.52 14.85
N ARG A 29 15.75 -5.34 13.67
CA ARG A 29 17.20 -5.47 13.43
C ARG A 29 18.03 -4.50 14.30
N ARG A 30 17.49 -3.31 14.59
CA ARG A 30 18.18 -2.25 15.35
C ARG A 30 17.80 -2.25 16.82
N LEU A 31 16.56 -2.64 17.12
CA LEU A 31 16.02 -2.70 18.47
C LEU A 31 15.35 -4.07 18.70
N PRO A 32 16.13 -5.16 18.93
CA PRO A 32 15.61 -6.53 19.00
C PRO A 32 14.52 -6.73 20.05
N ASP A 33 14.69 -6.11 21.22
CA ASP A 33 13.79 -6.22 22.37
C ASP A 33 12.56 -5.30 22.28
N THR A 34 12.38 -4.59 21.16
CA THR A 34 11.21 -3.72 21.00
C THR A 34 9.94 -4.53 20.83
N GLU A 35 8.92 -4.18 21.59
CA GLU A 35 7.55 -4.66 21.35
C GLU A 35 6.92 -3.82 20.23
N ILE A 36 6.45 -4.46 19.16
CA ILE A 36 5.75 -3.78 18.07
C ILE A 36 4.27 -4.16 18.13
N VAL A 37 3.40 -3.17 18.05
CA VAL A 37 1.94 -3.36 17.99
C VAL A 37 1.35 -2.63 16.78
N GLY A 38 0.41 -3.27 16.09
CA GLY A 38 -0.26 -2.73 14.92
C GLY A 38 -1.51 -1.93 15.25
N PHE A 39 -1.86 -1.01 14.36
CA PHE A 39 -3.12 -0.28 14.32
C PHE A 39 -3.66 -0.29 12.89
N SER A 40 -4.74 -1.04 12.63
CA SER A 40 -5.26 -1.20 11.26
C SER A 40 -6.79 -1.18 11.15
N LEU A 41 -7.32 -1.20 9.92
CA LEU A 41 -8.77 -1.27 9.68
C LEU A 41 -9.32 -2.68 9.98
N ASN A 42 -8.52 -3.71 9.73
CA ASN A 42 -8.84 -5.09 10.10
C ASN A 42 -7.67 -5.74 10.89
N PRO A 43 -7.74 -5.64 12.23
CA PRO A 43 -6.68 -6.16 13.10
C PRO A 43 -6.45 -7.66 13.04
N ASP A 44 -7.46 -8.46 12.67
CA ASP A 44 -7.34 -9.92 12.58
C ASP A 44 -6.44 -10.32 11.41
N ASP A 45 -6.60 -9.67 10.25
CA ASP A 45 -5.74 -9.89 9.07
C ASP A 45 -4.29 -9.46 9.36
N THR A 46 -4.10 -8.28 9.98
CA THR A 46 -2.77 -7.79 10.37
C THR A 46 -2.09 -8.73 11.37
N ARG A 47 -2.81 -9.22 12.39
CA ARG A 47 -2.29 -10.22 13.35
C ARG A 47 -1.81 -11.48 12.64
N LYS A 48 -2.65 -12.02 11.76
CA LYS A 48 -2.37 -13.26 11.04
C LYS A 48 -1.14 -13.14 10.12
N ARG A 49 -0.94 -11.98 9.50
CA ARG A 49 0.15 -11.78 8.53
C ARG A 49 1.50 -11.47 9.18
N HIS A 50 1.50 -10.63 10.21
CA HIS A 50 2.73 -10.04 10.75
C HIS A 50 3.10 -10.55 12.13
N ASP A 51 2.26 -11.41 12.74
CA ASP A 51 2.47 -11.97 14.08
C ASP A 51 2.69 -10.91 15.17
N ILE A 52 1.97 -9.79 15.07
CA ILE A 52 1.97 -8.71 16.07
C ILE A 52 0.58 -8.46 16.63
N ALA A 53 0.49 -8.09 17.92
CA ALA A 53 -0.75 -7.61 18.49
C ALA A 53 -1.26 -6.40 17.70
N CYS A 54 -2.57 -6.32 17.42
CA CYS A 54 -3.12 -5.26 16.57
C CYS A 54 -4.45 -4.72 17.10
N TYR A 55 -4.63 -3.41 17.00
CA TYR A 55 -5.83 -2.69 17.44
C TYR A 55 -6.52 -2.01 16.26
N SER A 56 -7.84 -1.81 16.36
CA SER A 56 -8.59 -1.16 15.29
C SER A 56 -8.31 0.34 15.27
N ILE A 57 -8.20 0.95 14.09
CA ILE A 57 -8.18 2.43 13.95
C ILE A 57 -9.58 3.04 13.86
N THR A 58 -10.61 2.22 13.74
CA THR A 58 -12.00 2.68 13.66
C THR A 58 -12.95 1.83 14.49
N HIS A 59 -13.97 2.46 15.08
CA HIS A 59 -15.10 1.75 15.70
C HIS A 59 -16.10 1.24 14.65
N TRP A 60 -16.08 1.81 13.44
CA TRP A 60 -17.03 1.54 12.38
C TRP A 60 -16.33 1.51 11.02
N HIS A 61 -16.65 0.49 10.21
CA HIS A 61 -16.17 0.40 8.84
C HIS A 61 -17.34 0.08 7.90
N PRO A 62 -17.62 0.91 6.88
CA PRO A 62 -18.52 0.53 5.81
C PRO A 62 -17.87 -0.57 4.97
N GLY A 63 -18.46 -1.76 4.99
CA GLY A 63 -18.01 -2.93 4.20
C GLY A 63 -17.50 -4.14 5.00
N LEU A 64 -17.28 -4.01 6.32
CA LEU A 64 -16.90 -5.15 7.20
C LEU A 64 -17.94 -6.29 7.18
N ALA A 65 -19.21 -5.96 6.96
CA ALA A 65 -20.31 -6.93 6.98
C ALA A 65 -20.39 -7.83 5.73
N LYS A 66 -19.57 -7.60 4.69
CA LYS A 66 -19.60 -8.39 3.44
C LYS A 66 -18.46 -9.41 3.31
N SER A 67 -17.48 -9.39 4.20
CA SER A 67 -16.38 -10.36 4.24
C SER A 67 -16.49 -11.27 5.48
N GLY A 68 -17.37 -12.27 5.40
CA GLY A 68 -17.22 -13.63 5.95
C GLY A 68 -16.91 -13.91 7.43
N LEU A 69 -16.66 -12.93 8.32
CA LEU A 69 -16.41 -13.20 9.74
C LEU A 69 -17.23 -12.21 10.59
N ALA A 70 -18.46 -12.63 10.87
CA ALA A 70 -19.34 -11.94 11.79
C ALA A 70 -18.67 -11.87 13.18
N ARG A 71 -18.48 -10.64 13.69
CA ARG A 71 -18.27 -10.45 15.13
C ARG A 71 -19.53 -10.89 15.85
N VAL A 72 -19.36 -11.76 16.83
CA VAL A 72 -20.34 -12.03 17.88
C VAL A 72 -20.48 -10.75 18.70
N ASP A 73 -21.54 -9.98 18.44
CA ASP A 73 -21.97 -8.91 19.32
C ASP A 73 -22.62 -9.56 20.56
N ASP A 74 -22.11 -9.22 21.74
CA ASP A 74 -22.62 -9.59 23.05
C ASP A 74 -24.11 -9.18 23.18
N PRO A 75 -25.07 -10.11 23.30
CA PRO A 75 -26.48 -9.77 23.28
C PRO A 75 -27.02 -9.73 24.70
N ASN A 76 -27.23 -8.55 25.32
CA ASN A 76 -28.17 -8.50 26.47
C ASN A 76 -28.81 -7.16 26.89
N LEU A 77 -28.79 -6.08 26.10
CA LEU A 77 -29.57 -4.87 26.46
C LEU A 77 -30.38 -4.25 25.31
N TRP A 78 -30.04 -4.57 24.06
CA TRP A 78 -30.53 -3.85 22.88
C TRP A 78 -31.66 -4.56 22.10
N SER A 79 -31.92 -5.84 22.39
CA SER A 79 -33.07 -6.56 21.81
C SER A 79 -34.40 -5.96 22.28
N GLN A 80 -34.44 -5.42 23.51
CA GLN A 80 -35.64 -4.79 24.07
C GLN A 80 -35.91 -3.39 23.51
N LEU A 81 -34.86 -2.58 23.24
CA LEU A 81 -35.00 -1.24 22.64
C LEU A 81 -35.33 -1.26 21.13
N LYS A 82 -35.13 -2.38 20.44
CA LYS A 82 -35.46 -2.53 19.00
C LYS A 82 -36.96 -2.61 18.70
N LEU A 83 -37.81 -2.87 19.69
CA LEU A 83 -39.26 -3.06 19.48
C LEU A 83 -40.06 -1.74 19.44
N THR A 84 -39.52 -0.64 19.94
CA THR A 84 -40.25 0.65 20.03
C THR A 84 -39.83 1.71 18.99
N SER A 85 -38.68 1.57 18.32
CA SER A 85 -38.14 2.60 17.41
C SER A 85 -38.57 2.52 15.94
N LYS A 86 -39.43 1.55 15.55
CA LYS A 86 -39.92 1.40 14.18
C LYS A 86 -41.04 2.38 13.77
N ARG A 87 -41.51 3.25 14.67
CA ARG A 87 -42.68 4.12 14.40
C ARG A 87 -42.33 5.53 13.88
N VAL A 88 -41.08 6.00 13.94
CA VAL A 88 -40.68 7.29 13.33
C VAL A 88 -39.24 7.20 12.78
N PRO A 89 -39.04 7.26 11.44
CA PRO A 89 -37.71 7.08 10.83
C PRO A 89 -36.69 8.15 11.26
N ILE A 90 -37.14 9.38 11.54
CA ILE A 90 -36.29 10.49 11.99
C ILE A 90 -35.67 10.19 13.37
N VAL A 91 -36.49 9.75 14.33
CA VAL A 91 -36.03 9.39 15.69
C VAL A 91 -35.04 8.22 15.63
N SER A 92 -35.31 7.23 14.78
CA SER A 92 -34.39 6.10 14.57
C SER A 92 -33.04 6.54 13.97
N GLY A 93 -33.02 7.57 13.12
CA GLY A 93 -31.81 8.15 12.54
C GLY A 93 -30.99 8.93 13.58
N MET A 94 -31.66 9.71 14.43
CA MET A 94 -31.01 10.43 15.53
C MET A 94 -30.40 9.48 16.56
N ILE A 95 -31.13 8.43 16.97
CA ILE A 95 -30.63 7.40 17.89
C ILE A 95 -29.39 6.70 17.31
N LYS A 96 -29.41 6.36 16.01
CA LYS A 96 -28.23 5.77 15.34
C LYS A 96 -27.03 6.71 15.38
N ARG A 97 -27.21 8.00 15.07
CA ARG A 97 -26.12 9.00 15.13
C ARG A 97 -25.55 9.14 16.55
N ALA A 98 -26.42 9.22 17.56
CA ALA A 98 -26.00 9.27 18.96
C ALA A 98 -25.21 8.02 19.35
N LEU A 99 -25.68 6.83 18.95
CA LEU A 99 -24.97 5.57 19.22
C LEU A 99 -23.60 5.51 18.52
N HIS A 100 -23.50 5.97 17.27
CA HIS A 100 -22.23 6.09 16.56
C HIS A 100 -21.26 7.03 17.28
N LEU A 101 -21.75 8.16 17.77
CA LEU A 101 -20.94 9.09 18.56
C LEU A 101 -20.45 8.45 19.86
N CYS A 102 -21.33 7.80 20.63
CA CYS A 102 -20.93 7.09 21.84
C CYS A 102 -19.89 6.00 21.57
N ARG A 103 -20.04 5.25 20.46
CA ARG A 103 -19.09 4.23 20.03
C ARG A 103 -17.74 4.83 19.62
N GLU A 104 -17.73 5.95 18.91
CA GLU A 104 -16.47 6.65 18.57
C GLU A 104 -15.79 7.17 19.84
N VAL A 105 -16.54 7.77 20.77
CA VAL A 105 -15.98 8.23 22.05
C VAL A 105 -15.37 7.06 22.84
N ALA A 106 -16.08 5.95 22.99
CA ALA A 106 -15.55 4.74 23.63
C ALA A 106 -14.31 4.18 22.91
N HIS A 107 -14.29 4.25 21.57
CA HIS A 107 -13.14 3.87 20.75
C HIS A 107 -11.94 4.78 20.95
N LEU A 108 -12.15 6.10 21.02
CA LEU A 108 -11.11 7.08 21.32
C LEU A 108 -10.51 6.82 22.70
N PHE A 109 -11.32 6.58 23.73
CA PHE A 109 -10.83 6.24 25.07
C PHE A 109 -10.00 4.95 25.10
N ARG A 110 -10.46 3.88 24.43
CA ARG A 110 -9.70 2.63 24.31
C ARG A 110 -8.40 2.82 23.55
N SER A 111 -8.44 3.53 22.42
CA SER A 111 -7.27 3.84 21.60
C SER A 111 -6.25 4.66 22.40
N TYR A 112 -6.70 5.67 23.14
CA TYR A 112 -5.87 6.48 24.01
C TYR A 112 -5.18 5.65 25.11
N LYS A 113 -5.91 4.73 25.76
CA LYS A 113 -5.34 3.84 26.78
C LYS A 113 -4.19 2.98 26.21
N VAL A 114 -4.35 2.46 24.99
CA VAL A 114 -3.29 1.70 24.30
C VAL A 114 -2.13 2.62 23.93
N LEU A 115 -2.41 3.78 23.31
CA LEU A 115 -1.39 4.77 22.93
C LEU A 115 -0.54 5.23 24.11
N ARG A 116 -1.14 5.36 25.30
CA ARG A 116 -0.41 5.68 26.54
C ARG A 116 0.62 4.62 26.96
N SER A 117 0.52 3.38 26.47
CA SER A 117 1.52 2.35 26.75
C SER A 117 2.71 2.37 25.78
N LEU A 118 2.61 3.10 24.67
CA LEU A 118 3.66 3.18 23.65
C LEU A 118 4.72 4.20 24.05
N ASP A 119 5.90 4.08 23.46
CA ASP A 119 6.92 5.13 23.43
C ASP A 119 6.80 5.98 22.17
N THR A 120 6.58 5.30 21.03
CA THR A 120 6.52 5.91 19.70
C THR A 120 5.34 5.34 18.90
N MET A 121 4.65 6.20 18.18
CA MET A 121 3.67 5.87 17.16
C MET A 121 4.22 6.24 15.78
N ILE A 122 4.20 5.29 14.85
CA ILE A 122 4.64 5.47 13.48
C ILE A 122 3.42 5.32 12.58
N ILE A 123 3.15 6.35 11.77
CA ILE A 123 2.24 6.27 10.63
C ILE A 123 3.08 5.79 9.46
N ALA A 124 2.81 4.55 9.05
CA ALA A 124 3.72 3.70 8.31
C ALA A 124 3.42 3.67 6.81
N GLY A 125 4.42 4.05 6.00
CA GLY A 125 4.57 3.76 4.56
C GLY A 125 3.35 3.90 3.65
N GLY A 126 3.42 3.36 2.44
CA GLY A 126 2.27 3.25 1.54
C GLY A 126 1.54 4.59 1.24
N GLY A 127 0.22 4.54 1.08
CA GLY A 127 -0.61 5.68 0.69
C GLY A 127 -1.38 6.33 1.85
N GLN A 128 -0.78 6.54 3.03
CA GLN A 128 -1.55 6.99 4.21
C GLN A 128 -2.22 8.35 4.07
N LEU A 129 -1.60 9.29 3.33
CA LEU A 129 -2.07 10.68 3.24
C LEU A 129 -2.91 10.90 1.98
N THR A 130 -3.91 10.05 1.77
CA THR A 130 -4.79 10.04 0.59
C THR A 130 -6.26 10.08 0.98
N GLU A 131 -7.13 10.45 0.05
CA GLU A 131 -8.58 10.30 0.22
C GLU A 131 -9.26 9.42 -0.84
N LEU A 132 -8.45 8.80 -1.72
CA LEU A 132 -8.90 8.17 -2.97
C LEU A 132 -10.13 7.28 -2.80
N TRP A 133 -10.14 6.37 -1.84
CA TRP A 133 -11.18 5.33 -1.77
C TRP A 133 -12.41 5.71 -0.95
N ARG A 134 -12.27 6.57 0.06
CA ARG A 134 -13.27 6.71 1.14
C ARG A 134 -13.42 8.14 1.67
N GLY A 135 -12.83 9.13 1.01
CA GLY A 135 -12.99 10.54 1.32
C GLY A 135 -12.37 10.98 2.66
N PRO A 136 -12.70 12.19 3.15
CA PRO A 136 -12.04 12.81 4.31
C PRO A 136 -12.19 12.04 5.62
N TRP A 137 -13.32 11.35 5.82
CA TRP A 137 -13.66 10.68 7.08
C TRP A 137 -13.07 9.27 7.22
N SER A 138 -12.24 8.84 6.26
CA SER A 138 -11.50 7.59 6.32
C SER A 138 -10.04 7.85 6.66
N HIS A 139 -9.12 7.76 5.69
CA HIS A 139 -7.69 7.87 5.97
C HIS A 139 -7.32 9.22 6.58
N PRO A 140 -7.72 10.37 6.02
CA PRO A 140 -7.32 11.67 6.55
C PRO A 140 -7.78 11.88 8.00
N TYR A 141 -9.04 11.53 8.29
CA TYR A 141 -9.59 11.63 9.64
C TYR A 141 -8.90 10.69 10.63
N ASN A 142 -8.68 9.42 10.27
CA ASN A 142 -8.01 8.46 11.16
C ASN A 142 -6.56 8.88 11.43
N VAL A 143 -5.83 9.33 10.42
CA VAL A 143 -4.48 9.89 10.56
C VAL A 143 -4.48 11.07 11.54
N LEU A 144 -5.38 12.05 11.37
CA LEU A 144 -5.50 13.18 12.28
C LEU A 144 -5.85 12.73 13.71
N LYS A 145 -6.84 11.86 13.85
CA LYS A 145 -7.34 11.34 15.12
C LYS A 145 -6.23 10.68 15.93
N PHE A 146 -5.50 9.75 15.32
CA PHE A 146 -4.39 9.06 15.98
C PHE A 146 -3.21 9.99 16.21
N SER A 147 -2.96 10.97 15.34
CA SER A 147 -1.94 12.00 15.57
C SER A 147 -2.25 12.80 16.84
N ILE A 148 -3.49 13.30 16.98
CA ILE A 148 -3.92 14.04 18.19
C ILE A 148 -3.81 13.17 19.43
N LEU A 149 -4.37 11.95 19.41
CA LEU A 149 -4.34 11.07 20.58
C LEU A 149 -2.90 10.70 20.99
N THR A 150 -1.99 10.53 20.03
CA THR A 150 -0.58 10.26 20.29
C THR A 150 0.08 11.42 21.02
N LYS A 151 -0.16 12.67 20.56
CA LYS A 151 0.39 13.85 21.23
C LYS A 151 -0.25 14.11 22.59
N LEU A 152 -1.56 13.87 22.75
CA LEU A 152 -2.21 13.91 24.06
C LEU A 152 -1.65 12.87 25.04
N ALA A 153 -1.23 11.70 24.53
CA ALA A 153 -0.57 10.67 25.32
C ALA A 153 0.92 10.97 25.58
N ASN A 154 1.41 12.13 25.16
CA ASN A 154 2.81 12.57 25.22
C ASN A 154 3.79 11.59 24.55
N ARG A 155 3.38 10.98 23.42
CA ARG A 155 4.20 10.01 22.68
C ARG A 155 4.80 10.60 21.42
N ARG A 156 5.92 10.01 20.97
CA ARG A 156 6.56 10.39 19.71
C ARG A 156 5.66 9.99 18.55
N LEU A 157 5.54 10.86 17.56
CA LEU A 157 4.73 10.66 16.36
C LEU A 157 5.61 10.78 15.11
N LEU A 158 5.86 9.69 14.41
CA LEU A 158 6.67 9.68 13.20
C LEU A 158 5.78 9.38 11.99
N PHE A 159 5.94 10.14 10.92
CA PHE A 159 5.41 9.78 9.60
C PHE A 159 6.60 9.24 8.81
N LEU A 160 6.58 7.93 8.52
CA LEU A 160 7.74 7.23 7.98
C LEU A 160 7.45 6.70 6.58
N ASN A 161 8.17 7.23 5.58
CA ASN A 161 8.06 6.89 4.15
C ASN A 161 6.63 6.96 3.58
N VAL A 162 5.82 7.91 4.04
CA VAL A 162 4.40 7.97 3.64
C VAL A 162 4.22 8.67 2.29
N GLY A 163 3.37 8.11 1.44
CA GLY A 163 2.88 8.76 0.23
C GLY A 163 1.70 9.69 0.52
N ALA A 164 1.61 10.78 -0.25
CA ALA A 164 0.53 11.74 -0.17
C ALA A 164 -0.20 11.93 -1.50
N GLY A 165 -1.52 12.00 -1.43
CA GLY A 165 -2.40 12.27 -2.55
C GLY A 165 -3.06 11.05 -3.19
N PRO A 166 -4.05 11.28 -4.06
CA PRO A 166 -4.66 12.59 -4.32
C PRO A 166 -5.49 13.11 -3.12
N LEU A 167 -5.56 14.43 -2.99
CA LEU A 167 -6.38 15.16 -2.01
C LEU A 167 -7.23 16.23 -2.75
N SER A 168 -8.44 15.86 -3.17
CA SER A 168 -9.45 16.73 -3.78
C SER A 168 -10.21 17.59 -2.76
N SER A 169 -10.66 17.02 -1.63
CA SER A 169 -11.47 17.70 -0.62
C SER A 169 -10.67 18.65 0.24
N ASN A 170 -11.22 19.84 0.50
CA ASN A 170 -10.63 20.79 1.43
C ASN A 170 -10.55 20.25 2.86
N LEU A 171 -11.49 19.39 3.26
CA LEU A 171 -11.46 18.78 4.59
C LEU A 171 -10.30 17.78 4.73
N SER A 172 -10.05 16.98 3.69
CA SER A 172 -8.91 16.04 3.65
C SER A 172 -7.58 16.80 3.72
N LYS A 173 -7.46 17.90 2.96
CA LYS A 173 -6.30 18.81 3.01
C LYS A 173 -6.07 19.36 4.42
N ILE A 174 -7.14 19.80 5.09
CA ILE A 174 -7.08 20.30 6.47
C ILE A 174 -6.62 19.20 7.43
N PHE A 175 -7.23 18.01 7.37
CA PHE A 175 -6.88 16.90 8.26
C PHE A 175 -5.43 16.47 8.10
N VAL A 176 -4.96 16.29 6.86
CA VAL A 176 -3.56 15.94 6.57
C VAL A 176 -2.62 17.04 7.05
N LYS A 177 -2.91 18.32 6.77
CA LYS A 177 -2.08 19.45 7.22
C LYS A 177 -1.88 19.44 8.73
N PHE A 178 -2.95 19.31 9.51
CA PHE A 178 -2.89 19.30 10.97
C PHE A 178 -2.15 18.08 11.50
N ALA A 179 -2.43 16.89 10.95
CA ALA A 179 -1.77 15.65 11.37
C ALA A 179 -0.25 15.72 11.18
N VAL A 180 0.20 16.15 9.99
CA VAL A 180 1.62 16.30 9.67
C VAL A 180 2.28 17.39 10.52
N HIS A 181 1.56 18.46 10.88
CA HIS A 181 2.07 19.51 11.77
C HIS A 181 2.35 19.01 13.21
N LEU A 182 1.56 18.02 13.67
CA LEU A 182 1.71 17.41 15.00
C LEU A 182 2.89 16.44 15.12
N ALA A 183 3.40 15.93 14.00
CA ALA A 183 4.48 14.95 13.99
C ALA A 183 5.76 15.46 14.68
N ASP A 184 6.59 14.56 15.15
CA ASP A 184 7.97 14.82 15.57
C ASP A 184 8.95 14.62 14.41
N TYR A 185 8.62 13.71 13.48
CA TYR A 185 9.40 13.41 12.27
C TYR A 185 8.49 13.18 11.07
N VAL A 186 8.92 13.63 9.88
CA VAL A 186 8.17 13.43 8.64
C VAL A 186 9.12 13.09 7.49
N SER A 187 9.01 11.87 7.00
CA SER A 187 9.58 11.45 5.73
C SER A 187 8.48 11.01 4.76
N LEU A 188 8.64 11.44 3.52
CA LEU A 188 7.70 11.21 2.44
C LEU A 188 8.36 10.31 1.40
N ARG A 189 7.54 9.49 0.74
CA ARG A 189 8.04 8.48 -0.21
C ARG A 189 8.63 9.07 -1.50
N ASP A 190 8.14 10.24 -1.89
CA ASP A 190 8.45 10.83 -3.18
C ASP A 190 8.35 12.36 -3.14
N VAL A 191 9.02 13.00 -4.10
CA VAL A 191 9.11 14.46 -4.22
C VAL A 191 7.72 15.08 -4.45
N GLU A 192 6.82 14.37 -5.11
CA GLU A 192 5.46 14.82 -5.39
C GLU A 192 4.61 14.87 -4.12
N SER A 193 4.74 13.86 -3.27
CA SER A 193 4.15 13.84 -1.92
C SER A 193 4.69 15.02 -1.11
N GLN A 194 6.00 15.30 -1.17
CA GLN A 194 6.60 16.46 -0.51
C GLN A 194 6.07 17.79 -1.05
N ALA A 195 5.98 17.94 -2.36
CA ALA A 195 5.41 19.12 -3.00
C ALA A 195 3.94 19.31 -2.62
N LEU A 196 3.15 18.24 -2.51
CA LEU A 196 1.78 18.30 -2.03
C LEU A 196 1.72 18.79 -0.58
N ILE A 197 2.49 18.20 0.34
CA ILE A 197 2.53 18.59 1.75
C ILE A 197 2.97 20.05 1.93
N ARG A 198 3.98 20.50 1.19
CA ARG A 198 4.40 21.92 1.17
C ARG A 198 3.28 22.85 0.68
N ARG A 199 2.57 22.48 -0.40
CA ARG A 199 1.41 23.24 -0.92
C ARG A 199 0.25 23.34 0.07
N LEU A 200 0.11 22.39 1.01
CA LEU A 200 -0.87 22.50 2.09
C LEU A 200 -0.49 23.57 3.14
N GLY A 201 0.71 24.15 3.05
CA GLY A 201 1.23 25.12 4.01
C GLY A 201 1.75 24.47 5.28
N VAL A 202 2.35 23.28 5.17
CA VAL A 202 3.10 22.66 6.26
C VAL A 202 4.53 23.22 6.24
N ASN A 203 4.81 24.16 7.14
CA ASN A 203 6.12 24.83 7.27
C ASN A 203 7.02 24.06 8.23
N ARG A 204 7.55 22.91 7.79
CA ARG A 204 8.52 22.14 8.57
C ARG A 204 9.47 21.36 7.68
N THR A 205 10.60 20.94 8.25
CA THR A 205 11.53 20.01 7.60
C THR A 205 10.82 18.70 7.30
N THR A 206 10.87 18.31 6.03
CA THR A 206 10.33 17.04 5.51
C THR A 206 11.42 16.42 4.67
N GLU A 207 11.65 15.13 4.84
CA GLU A 207 12.65 14.41 4.07
C GLU A 207 11.99 13.55 2.99
N VAL A 208 12.72 13.25 1.92
CA VAL A 208 12.24 12.35 0.87
C VAL A 208 13.12 11.11 0.86
N PHE A 209 12.50 9.97 1.09
CA PHE A 209 13.13 8.66 1.07
C PHE A 209 12.31 7.74 0.16
N PRO A 210 12.91 6.71 -0.45
CA PRO A 210 12.16 5.80 -1.31
C PRO A 210 11.09 5.01 -0.52
N ASP A 211 10.29 4.22 -1.23
CA ASP A 211 9.32 3.33 -0.59
C ASP A 211 10.02 2.38 0.38
N SER A 212 9.50 2.22 1.59
CA SER A 212 10.13 1.40 2.64
C SER A 212 10.32 -0.06 2.22
N VAL A 213 9.54 -0.55 1.24
CA VAL A 213 9.71 -1.89 0.67
C VAL A 213 11.11 -2.09 0.07
N TYR A 214 11.82 -1.04 -0.36
CA TYR A 214 13.23 -1.16 -0.81
C TYR A 214 14.21 -1.56 0.32
N ALA A 215 13.79 -1.53 1.58
CA ALA A 215 14.57 -2.04 2.71
C ALA A 215 14.24 -3.50 3.07
N LEU A 216 13.38 -4.16 2.29
CA LEU A 216 13.11 -5.58 2.43
C LEU A 216 14.29 -6.39 1.86
N ASP A 217 14.74 -7.38 2.62
CA ASP A 217 15.68 -8.37 2.11
C ASP A 217 14.90 -9.41 1.31
N VAL A 218 15.12 -9.44 -0.01
CA VAL A 218 14.41 -10.37 -0.89
C VAL A 218 15.16 -11.67 -1.16
N SER A 219 16.41 -11.78 -0.71
CA SER A 219 17.27 -12.94 -0.99
C SER A 219 16.69 -14.24 -0.42
N SER A 220 15.95 -14.16 0.69
CA SER A 220 15.28 -15.31 1.30
C SER A 220 14.04 -15.81 0.55
N TYR A 221 13.57 -15.08 -0.46
CA TYR A 221 12.39 -15.44 -1.25
C TYR A 221 12.74 -15.96 -2.65
N GLU A 222 14.01 -15.95 -3.04
CA GLU A 222 14.40 -16.47 -4.35
C GLU A 222 14.12 -17.98 -4.43
N ALA A 223 13.43 -18.40 -5.50
CA ALA A 223 13.15 -19.80 -5.74
C ALA A 223 14.47 -20.58 -5.88
N THR A 224 14.63 -21.65 -5.09
CA THR A 224 15.82 -22.51 -5.09
C THR A 224 15.86 -23.50 -6.25
N GLU A 225 14.94 -23.38 -7.20
CA GLU A 225 14.82 -24.32 -8.32
C GLU A 225 16.03 -24.22 -9.25
N THR A 226 16.72 -25.34 -9.41
CA THR A 226 17.96 -25.44 -10.21
C THR A 226 17.70 -25.61 -11.70
N VAL A 227 16.46 -25.94 -12.10
CA VAL A 227 16.10 -26.20 -13.49
C VAL A 227 15.46 -24.97 -14.09
N LYS A 228 16.19 -24.27 -14.96
CA LYS A 228 15.59 -23.19 -15.76
C LYS A 228 14.54 -23.78 -16.70
N PRO A 229 13.34 -23.19 -16.77
CA PRO A 229 12.32 -23.62 -17.72
C PRO A 229 12.84 -23.50 -19.16
N LEU A 230 12.38 -24.39 -20.04
CA LEU A 230 12.74 -24.42 -21.46
C LEU A 230 12.33 -23.16 -22.23
N ARG A 231 11.34 -22.42 -21.71
CA ARG A 231 10.75 -21.23 -22.32
C ARG A 231 10.77 -20.08 -21.33
N PRO A 232 11.06 -18.84 -21.76
CA PRO A 232 11.04 -17.70 -20.86
C PRO A 232 9.65 -17.49 -20.25
N LEU A 233 9.61 -17.18 -18.96
CA LEU A 233 8.39 -17.05 -18.19
C LEU A 233 7.99 -15.59 -17.99
N VAL A 234 6.76 -15.25 -18.36
CA VAL A 234 6.20 -13.90 -18.21
C VAL A 234 5.09 -13.91 -17.15
N GLY A 235 5.30 -13.15 -16.08
CA GLY A 235 4.28 -12.88 -15.08
C GLY A 235 3.39 -11.71 -15.50
N ILE A 236 2.08 -11.91 -15.57
CA ILE A 236 1.10 -10.84 -15.84
C ILE A 236 0.22 -10.64 -14.60
N ASN A 237 0.20 -9.42 -14.07
CA ASN A 237 -0.63 -9.03 -12.95
C ASN A 237 -1.74 -8.05 -13.38
N PRO A 238 -2.93 -8.58 -13.72
CA PRO A 238 -4.07 -7.75 -14.06
C PRO A 238 -4.72 -7.17 -12.80
N ILE A 239 -5.35 -6.00 -12.95
CA ILE A 239 -6.14 -5.36 -11.90
C ILE A 239 -7.58 -5.13 -12.35
N GLY A 240 -8.49 -4.91 -11.40
CA GLY A 240 -9.89 -4.52 -11.65
C GLY A 240 -10.06 -3.09 -12.20
N PHE A 241 -9.20 -2.62 -13.12
CA PHE A 241 -9.21 -1.25 -13.64
C PHE A 241 -10.58 -0.91 -14.25
N CYS A 242 -11.25 0.10 -13.69
CA CYS A 242 -12.61 0.48 -14.09
C CYS A 242 -13.69 -0.61 -13.95
N ASP A 243 -13.39 -1.74 -13.28
CA ASP A 243 -14.35 -2.83 -13.07
C ASP A 243 -15.61 -2.32 -12.35
N PRO A 244 -16.81 -2.50 -12.93
CA PRO A 244 -18.06 -2.05 -12.33
C PRO A 244 -18.40 -2.71 -10.99
N ARG A 245 -17.80 -3.86 -10.66
CA ARG A 245 -18.02 -4.61 -9.41
C ARG A 245 -17.28 -3.98 -8.23
N VAL A 246 -16.05 -3.52 -8.44
CA VAL A 246 -15.11 -3.23 -7.35
C VAL A 246 -14.39 -1.87 -7.46
N TRP A 247 -14.23 -1.31 -8.66
CA TRP A 247 -13.47 -0.08 -8.85
C TRP A 247 -14.26 1.17 -8.48
N LEU A 248 -13.54 2.24 -8.12
CA LEU A 248 -14.14 3.53 -7.74
C LEU A 248 -14.76 4.25 -8.95
N LYS A 249 -13.96 4.44 -10.01
CA LYS A 249 -14.41 4.99 -11.31
C LYS A 249 -14.89 3.81 -12.17
N ARG A 250 -16.18 3.52 -12.14
CA ARG A 250 -16.75 2.37 -12.85
C ARG A 250 -16.99 2.71 -14.31
N ASP A 251 -16.38 1.94 -15.19
CA ASP A 251 -16.59 2.04 -16.63
C ASP A 251 -16.40 0.64 -17.24
N LYS A 252 -17.53 0.01 -17.55
CA LYS A 252 -17.54 -1.34 -18.13
C LYS A 252 -16.81 -1.38 -19.47
N SER A 253 -16.94 -0.36 -20.31
CA SER A 253 -16.29 -0.35 -21.63
C SER A 253 -14.77 -0.25 -21.47
N ALA A 254 -14.29 0.66 -20.62
CA ALA A 254 -12.86 0.79 -20.35
C ALA A 254 -12.26 -0.50 -19.75
N TYR A 255 -12.98 -1.14 -18.82
CA TYR A 255 -12.56 -2.41 -18.23
C TYR A 255 -12.46 -3.53 -19.27
N LEU A 256 -13.48 -3.70 -20.13
CA LEU A 256 -13.47 -4.73 -21.16
C LEU A 256 -12.37 -4.48 -22.20
N HIS A 257 -12.19 -3.23 -22.66
CA HIS A 257 -11.10 -2.87 -23.58
C HIS A 257 -9.72 -3.15 -22.99
N TYR A 258 -9.51 -2.87 -21.70
CA TYR A 258 -8.27 -3.21 -21.01
C TYR A 258 -8.03 -4.73 -21.02
N LEU A 259 -9.05 -5.54 -20.73
CA LEU A 259 -8.94 -7.00 -20.78
C LEU A 259 -8.75 -7.54 -22.20
N ASP A 260 -9.40 -6.95 -23.20
CA ASP A 260 -9.23 -7.33 -24.62
C ASP A 260 -7.77 -7.15 -25.04
N LYS A 261 -7.17 -6.00 -24.71
CA LYS A 261 -5.77 -5.71 -25.01
C LYS A 261 -4.80 -6.66 -24.28
N LEU A 262 -5.05 -6.96 -23.00
CA LEU A 262 -4.27 -7.96 -22.26
C LEU A 262 -4.44 -9.37 -22.82
N THR A 263 -5.63 -9.74 -23.25
CA THR A 263 -5.92 -11.04 -23.87
C THR A 263 -5.12 -11.17 -25.18
N GLU A 264 -5.19 -10.16 -26.04
CA GLU A 264 -4.46 -10.15 -27.31
C GLU A 264 -2.95 -10.27 -27.10
N PHE A 265 -2.40 -9.51 -26.14
CA PHE A 265 -0.98 -9.57 -25.79
C PHE A 265 -0.59 -10.94 -25.23
N SER A 266 -1.41 -11.53 -24.36
CA SER A 266 -1.18 -12.86 -23.80
C SER A 266 -1.15 -13.93 -24.89
N LEU A 267 -2.12 -13.92 -25.81
CA LEU A 267 -2.15 -14.84 -26.95
C LEU A 267 -0.95 -14.62 -27.88
N TRP A 268 -0.50 -13.38 -28.04
CA TRP A 268 0.72 -13.08 -28.79
C TRP A 268 1.95 -13.68 -28.13
N LEU A 269 2.14 -13.54 -26.81
CA LEU A 269 3.25 -14.16 -26.08
C LEU A 269 3.28 -15.68 -26.24
N ILE A 270 2.13 -16.35 -26.13
CA ILE A 270 2.01 -17.80 -26.32
C ILE A 270 2.47 -18.21 -27.74
N ARG A 271 2.07 -17.44 -28.77
CA ARG A 271 2.53 -17.66 -30.16
C ARG A 271 4.00 -17.38 -30.39
N GLN A 272 4.68 -16.71 -29.45
CA GLN A 272 6.12 -16.45 -29.50
C GLN A 272 6.90 -17.40 -28.57
N ASP A 273 6.29 -18.53 -28.19
CA ASP A 273 6.87 -19.56 -27.31
C ASP A 273 7.26 -19.09 -25.91
N TYR A 274 6.59 -18.06 -25.38
CA TYR A 274 6.68 -17.70 -23.95
C TYR A 274 5.71 -18.53 -23.11
N THR A 275 6.11 -18.82 -21.87
CA THR A 275 5.20 -19.35 -20.84
C THR A 275 4.58 -18.18 -20.10
N LEU A 276 3.28 -18.27 -19.80
CA LEU A 276 2.56 -17.24 -19.04
C LEU A 276 2.22 -17.73 -17.64
N ARG A 277 2.26 -16.80 -16.68
CA ARG A 277 1.70 -16.96 -15.34
C ARG A 277 0.88 -15.71 -14.98
N ILE A 278 -0.43 -15.89 -14.79
CA ILE A 278 -1.29 -14.82 -14.29
C ILE A 278 -1.23 -14.84 -12.76
N PHE A 279 -0.79 -13.74 -12.15
CA PHE A 279 -0.59 -13.65 -10.70
C PHE A 279 -1.31 -12.43 -10.10
N SER A 280 -1.62 -12.50 -8.81
CA SER A 280 -2.20 -11.39 -8.07
C SER A 280 -1.69 -11.29 -6.64
N GLY A 281 -1.40 -10.06 -6.22
CA GLY A 281 -1.06 -9.71 -4.84
C GLY A 281 -2.18 -8.96 -4.10
N GLU A 282 -3.40 -8.87 -4.67
CA GLU A 282 -4.55 -8.25 -3.99
C GLU A 282 -5.82 -9.08 -4.21
N LEU A 283 -6.12 -9.91 -3.20
CA LEU A 283 -7.21 -10.89 -3.26
C LEU A 283 -8.61 -10.28 -3.32
N SER A 284 -8.79 -9.10 -2.72
CA SER A 284 -10.11 -8.52 -2.52
C SER A 284 -10.66 -7.76 -3.73
N VAL A 285 -9.80 -7.34 -4.65
CA VAL A 285 -10.18 -6.48 -5.79
C VAL A 285 -9.86 -7.16 -7.11
N ASP A 286 -8.69 -7.78 -7.24
CA ASP A 286 -8.20 -8.22 -8.56
C ASP A 286 -8.70 -9.61 -8.95
N VAL A 287 -9.30 -10.38 -8.03
CA VAL A 287 -9.81 -11.74 -8.29
C VAL A 287 -10.73 -11.80 -9.50
N HIS A 288 -11.55 -10.75 -9.67
CA HIS A 288 -12.47 -10.61 -10.78
C HIS A 288 -11.76 -10.38 -12.12
N ALA A 289 -10.73 -9.55 -12.14
CA ALA A 289 -9.94 -9.31 -13.36
C ALA A 289 -9.11 -10.53 -13.77
N VAL A 290 -8.58 -11.26 -12.78
CA VAL A 290 -7.86 -12.52 -13.01
C VAL A 290 -8.77 -13.57 -13.64
N GLU A 291 -9.96 -13.79 -13.07
CA GLU A 291 -10.89 -14.81 -13.60
C GLU A 291 -11.44 -14.41 -14.97
N ASP A 292 -11.84 -13.16 -15.16
CA ASP A 292 -12.33 -12.69 -16.46
C ASP A 292 -11.23 -12.81 -17.54
N LEU A 293 -9.98 -12.46 -17.24
CA LEU A 293 -8.85 -12.62 -18.18
C LEU A 293 -8.60 -14.11 -18.49
N LYS A 294 -8.70 -14.96 -17.48
CA LYS A 294 -8.56 -16.41 -17.63
C LYS A 294 -9.60 -16.98 -18.58
N GLU A 295 -10.88 -16.66 -18.38
CA GLU A 295 -11.95 -17.11 -19.26
C GLU A 295 -11.71 -16.66 -20.71
N ARG A 296 -11.30 -15.40 -20.92
CA ARG A 296 -11.03 -14.84 -22.25
C ARG A 296 -9.88 -15.54 -22.98
N ILE A 297 -8.78 -15.82 -22.27
CA ILE A 297 -7.63 -16.52 -22.84
C ILE A 297 -8.03 -17.97 -23.18
N LEU A 298 -8.67 -18.69 -22.25
CA LEU A 298 -9.04 -20.09 -22.44
C LEU A 298 -10.04 -20.27 -23.59
N ASN A 299 -11.00 -19.36 -23.75
CA ASN A 299 -11.95 -19.37 -24.87
C ASN A 299 -11.29 -19.12 -26.24
N SER A 300 -10.07 -18.56 -26.25
CA SER A 300 -9.32 -18.23 -27.47
C SER A 300 -8.24 -19.26 -27.81
N LEU A 301 -7.97 -20.21 -26.93
CA LEU A 301 -6.95 -21.25 -27.12
C LEU A 301 -7.61 -22.58 -27.52
N PRO A 302 -6.92 -23.42 -28.32
CA PRO A 302 -7.35 -24.79 -28.53
C PRO A 302 -7.44 -25.57 -27.21
N SER A 303 -8.34 -26.55 -27.15
CA SER A 303 -8.46 -27.47 -26.01
C SER A 303 -7.11 -28.11 -25.67
N GLY A 304 -6.66 -27.91 -24.44
CA GLY A 304 -5.35 -28.38 -23.96
C GLY A 304 -5.18 -28.15 -22.46
N ASN A 305 -4.11 -28.70 -21.87
CA ASN A 305 -3.79 -28.46 -20.46
C ASN A 305 -3.12 -27.09 -20.31
N HIS A 306 -3.92 -26.09 -19.93
CA HIS A 306 -3.47 -24.72 -19.65
C HIS A 306 -3.44 -24.42 -18.14
N GLY A 307 -3.59 -25.44 -17.29
CA GLY A 307 -3.79 -25.26 -15.85
C GLY A 307 -2.62 -24.56 -15.16
N GLU A 308 -1.41 -24.75 -15.67
CA GLU A 308 -0.22 -24.10 -15.14
C GLU A 308 -0.25 -22.57 -15.32
N MET A 309 -0.88 -22.05 -16.37
CA MET A 309 -0.89 -20.60 -16.66
C MET A 309 -1.60 -19.76 -15.59
N PHE A 310 -2.51 -20.38 -14.84
CA PHE A 310 -3.33 -19.72 -13.84
C PHE A 310 -3.00 -20.29 -12.47
N ILE A 311 -2.17 -19.56 -11.74
CA ILE A 311 -1.83 -19.96 -10.37
C ILE A 311 -2.90 -19.49 -9.38
N PRO A 312 -3.09 -20.22 -8.27
CA PRO A 312 -3.86 -19.71 -7.15
C PRO A 312 -3.30 -18.35 -6.71
N PRO A 313 -4.17 -17.40 -6.33
CA PRO A 313 -3.71 -16.14 -5.80
C PRO A 313 -2.80 -16.31 -4.58
N SER A 314 -1.70 -15.56 -4.52
CA SER A 314 -0.75 -15.63 -3.41
C SER A 314 -1.42 -15.21 -2.10
N ILE A 315 -1.26 -16.02 -1.05
CA ILE A 315 -1.93 -15.80 0.23
C ILE A 315 -1.13 -14.83 1.10
N ASP A 316 0.20 -14.93 1.03
CA ASP A 316 1.14 -14.09 1.76
C ASP A 316 2.26 -13.53 0.86
N LEU A 317 3.10 -12.68 1.48
CA LEU A 317 4.20 -12.01 0.78
C LEU A 317 5.26 -13.00 0.30
N LYS A 318 5.49 -14.08 1.06
CA LYS A 318 6.48 -15.10 0.71
C LYS A 318 6.06 -15.81 -0.57
N ASP A 319 4.81 -16.23 -0.68
CA ASP A 319 4.25 -16.84 -1.88
C ASP A 319 4.40 -15.93 -3.10
N LEU A 320 4.05 -14.65 -2.95
CA LEU A 320 4.11 -13.68 -4.05
C LEU A 320 5.55 -13.45 -4.53
N LEU A 321 6.49 -13.19 -3.61
CA LEU A 321 7.88 -12.93 -3.98
C LEU A 321 8.57 -14.17 -4.53
N THR A 322 8.27 -15.35 -3.98
CA THR A 322 8.77 -16.63 -4.50
C THR A 322 8.31 -16.83 -5.94
N GLU A 323 7.03 -16.62 -6.23
CA GLU A 323 6.53 -16.74 -7.59
C GLU A 323 7.14 -15.68 -8.52
N MET A 324 7.19 -14.42 -8.09
CA MET A 324 7.80 -13.35 -8.89
C MET A 324 9.29 -13.59 -9.17
N SER A 325 10.00 -14.27 -8.27
CA SER A 325 11.42 -14.60 -8.46
C SER A 325 11.65 -15.58 -9.63
N ARG A 326 10.63 -16.33 -10.04
CA ARG A 326 10.68 -17.28 -11.15
C ARG A 326 10.52 -16.62 -12.51
N PHE A 327 9.92 -15.43 -12.56
CA PHE A 327 9.65 -14.74 -13.82
C PHE A 327 10.94 -14.25 -14.47
N ASP A 328 10.99 -14.28 -15.80
CA ASP A 328 12.01 -13.60 -16.59
C ASP A 328 11.58 -12.15 -16.91
N PHE A 329 10.28 -11.95 -17.12
CA PHE A 329 9.68 -10.65 -17.42
C PHE A 329 8.38 -10.46 -16.63
N VAL A 330 8.08 -9.22 -16.25
CA VAL A 330 6.85 -8.87 -15.53
C VAL A 330 6.06 -7.82 -16.28
N VAL A 331 4.75 -8.02 -16.36
CA VAL A 331 3.78 -6.98 -16.74
C VAL A 331 2.86 -6.78 -15.56
N THR A 332 2.80 -5.57 -15.01
CA THR A 332 1.97 -5.28 -13.84
C THR A 332 1.32 -3.91 -13.94
N SER A 333 0.10 -3.83 -13.41
CA SER A 333 -0.58 -2.55 -13.23
C SER A 333 -0.48 -2.03 -11.79
N LYS A 334 0.22 -2.73 -10.89
CA LYS A 334 0.35 -2.36 -9.48
C LYS A 334 1.69 -1.69 -9.19
N PHE A 335 1.66 -0.65 -8.36
CA PHE A 335 2.85 0.03 -7.86
C PHE A 335 3.86 -0.95 -7.21
N HIS A 336 3.39 -1.79 -6.28
CA HIS A 336 4.29 -2.74 -5.63
C HIS A 336 4.73 -3.88 -6.54
N GLY A 337 3.98 -4.21 -7.61
CA GLY A 337 4.46 -5.12 -8.65
C GLY A 337 5.74 -4.59 -9.32
N VAL A 338 5.82 -3.28 -9.57
CA VAL A 338 7.03 -2.63 -10.08
C VAL A 338 8.16 -2.66 -9.05
N VAL A 339 7.88 -2.30 -7.79
CA VAL A 339 8.88 -2.30 -6.72
C VAL A 339 9.48 -3.69 -6.49
N PHE A 340 8.64 -4.73 -6.41
CA PHE A 340 9.10 -6.11 -6.29
C PHE A 340 9.91 -6.57 -7.50
N SER A 341 9.51 -6.15 -8.71
CA SER A 341 10.29 -6.43 -9.92
C SER A 341 11.67 -5.80 -9.86
N HIS A 342 11.83 -4.59 -9.33
CA HIS A 342 13.17 -4.01 -9.16
C HIS A 342 14.01 -4.76 -8.13
N LEU A 343 13.42 -5.13 -6.99
CA LEU A 343 14.11 -5.87 -5.94
C LEU A 343 14.57 -7.26 -6.40
N LEU A 344 13.74 -7.94 -7.19
CA LEU A 344 14.02 -9.27 -7.75
C LEU A 344 14.76 -9.20 -9.11
N GLU A 345 15.16 -8.00 -9.54
CA GLU A 345 15.87 -7.77 -10.80
C GLU A 345 15.13 -8.33 -12.02
N LYS A 346 13.81 -8.14 -12.09
CA LYS A 346 12.94 -8.59 -13.16
C LYS A 346 12.59 -7.45 -14.11
N PRO A 347 13.04 -7.46 -15.38
CA PRO A 347 12.55 -6.55 -16.42
C PRO A 347 11.03 -6.42 -16.41
N VAL A 348 10.53 -5.19 -16.25
CA VAL A 348 9.11 -4.91 -16.00
C VAL A 348 8.52 -3.88 -16.96
N ILE A 349 7.31 -4.15 -17.46
CA ILE A 349 6.41 -3.16 -18.05
C ILE A 349 5.33 -2.79 -17.03
N ALA A 350 5.20 -1.50 -16.79
CA ALA A 350 4.16 -0.95 -15.93
C ALA A 350 2.97 -0.47 -16.77
N LEU A 351 1.78 -0.99 -16.51
CA LEU A 351 0.52 -0.47 -17.05
C LEU A 351 -0.06 0.54 -16.07
N SER A 352 0.32 1.80 -16.24
CA SER A 352 0.06 2.87 -15.30
C SER A 352 -1.35 3.43 -15.44
N TYR A 353 -2.12 3.35 -14.35
CA TYR A 353 -3.41 4.00 -14.19
C TYR A 353 -3.36 5.22 -13.26
N HIS A 354 -2.18 5.48 -12.67
CA HIS A 354 -2.03 6.47 -11.62
C HIS A 354 -0.63 7.07 -11.63
N LYS A 355 -0.54 8.40 -11.49
CA LYS A 355 0.70 9.19 -11.53
C LYS A 355 1.84 8.63 -10.65
N LYS A 356 1.52 8.02 -9.51
CA LYS A 356 2.51 7.36 -8.64
C LYS A 356 3.34 6.27 -9.34
N ILE A 357 2.75 5.55 -10.29
CA ILE A 357 3.44 4.52 -11.08
C ILE A 357 4.33 5.21 -12.12
N ASP A 358 3.80 6.22 -12.81
CA ASP A 358 4.57 7.02 -13.77
C ASP A 358 5.81 7.66 -13.11
N ASP A 359 5.63 8.21 -11.91
CA ASP A 359 6.69 8.86 -11.15
C ASP A 359 7.74 7.84 -10.67
N LEU A 360 7.31 6.66 -10.20
CA LEU A 360 8.24 5.57 -9.87
C LEU A 360 9.07 5.20 -11.12
N MET A 361 8.41 4.85 -12.23
CA MET A 361 9.07 4.45 -13.47
C MET A 361 9.98 5.54 -14.03
N ARG A 362 9.64 6.83 -13.86
CA ARG A 362 10.51 7.95 -14.21
C ARG A 362 11.74 8.05 -13.32
N THR A 363 11.55 7.96 -12.01
CA THR A 363 12.67 8.10 -11.05
C THR A 363 13.67 6.96 -11.12
N VAL A 364 13.27 5.79 -11.60
CA VAL A 364 14.19 4.66 -11.84
C VAL A 364 14.76 4.65 -13.26
N GLY A 365 14.37 5.59 -14.14
CA GLY A 365 14.90 5.71 -15.49
C GLY A 365 14.28 4.74 -16.51
N HIS A 366 13.05 4.30 -16.30
CA HIS A 366 12.35 3.30 -17.13
C HIS A 366 11.02 3.79 -17.71
N SER A 367 10.85 5.10 -17.90
CA SER A 367 9.62 5.67 -18.48
C SER A 367 9.21 5.05 -19.81
N GLN A 368 10.17 4.57 -20.63
CA GLN A 368 9.89 3.92 -21.91
C GLN A 368 9.15 2.56 -21.78
N HIS A 369 9.19 1.95 -20.60
CA HIS A 369 8.45 0.71 -20.29
C HIS A 369 7.21 0.98 -19.43
N CYS A 370 6.76 2.24 -19.35
CA CYS A 370 5.57 2.65 -18.63
C CYS A 370 4.48 3.06 -19.64
N LEU A 371 3.44 2.25 -19.75
CA LEU A 371 2.33 2.47 -20.68
C LEU A 371 1.11 2.97 -19.91
N ASN A 372 0.42 3.98 -20.43
CA ASN A 372 -0.84 4.43 -19.83
C ASN A 372 -1.93 3.38 -20.06
N ILE A 373 -2.55 2.88 -18.97
CA ILE A 373 -3.53 1.79 -19.02
C ILE A 373 -4.76 2.11 -19.88
N GLU A 374 -5.15 3.39 -19.95
CA GLU A 374 -6.33 3.83 -20.69
C GLU A 374 -6.04 3.87 -22.19
N SER A 375 -4.88 4.40 -22.58
CA SER A 375 -4.56 4.75 -23.97
C SER A 375 -3.56 3.84 -24.68
N PHE A 376 -2.97 2.84 -24.03
CA PHE A 376 -2.02 1.97 -24.71
C PHE A 376 -2.65 1.19 -25.88
N ASP A 377 -1.86 1.04 -26.94
CA ASP A 377 -2.16 0.28 -28.14
C ASP A 377 -1.44 -1.09 -28.11
N CYS A 378 -2.05 -2.12 -28.70
CA CYS A 378 -1.52 -3.49 -28.69
C CYS A 378 -0.20 -3.62 -29.47
N GLU A 379 -0.05 -2.96 -30.62
CA GLU A 379 1.22 -3.00 -31.37
C GLU A 379 2.32 -2.26 -30.64
N HIS A 380 1.99 -1.11 -30.05
CA HIS A 380 2.93 -0.39 -29.18
C HIS A 380 3.34 -1.23 -27.97
N PHE A 381 2.40 -1.97 -27.36
CA PHE A 381 2.68 -2.85 -26.23
C PHE A 381 3.63 -4.00 -26.63
N LYS A 382 3.37 -4.68 -27.75
CA LYS A 382 4.27 -5.72 -28.30
C LYS A 382 5.67 -5.17 -28.59
N LYS A 383 5.75 -3.97 -29.19
CA LYS A 383 7.04 -3.30 -29.45
C LYS A 383 7.80 -2.99 -28.16
N THR A 384 7.09 -2.49 -27.15
CA THR A 384 7.66 -2.20 -25.83
C THR A 384 8.19 -3.47 -25.16
N PHE A 385 7.46 -4.58 -25.28
CA PHE A 385 7.92 -5.88 -24.77
C PHE A 385 9.15 -6.40 -25.51
N LYS A 386 9.20 -6.31 -26.84
CA LYS A 386 10.42 -6.67 -27.59
C LYS A 386 11.64 -5.85 -27.15
N SER A 387 11.47 -4.53 -27.01
CA SER A 387 12.52 -3.66 -26.47
C SER A 387 12.93 -4.03 -25.04
N LEU A 388 11.99 -4.44 -24.19
CA LEU A 388 12.28 -4.91 -22.84
C LEU A 388 13.16 -6.18 -22.87
N VAL A 389 12.82 -7.13 -23.74
CA VAL A 389 13.58 -8.39 -23.93
C VAL A 389 14.98 -8.12 -24.47
N GLU A 390 15.09 -7.28 -25.51
CA GLU A 390 16.38 -6.91 -26.13
C GLU A 390 17.34 -6.25 -25.13
N ASN A 391 16.82 -5.45 -24.19
CA ASN A 391 17.60 -4.71 -23.22
C ASN A 391 17.67 -5.38 -21.84
N ALA A 392 17.19 -6.62 -21.70
CA ALA A 392 16.95 -7.26 -20.40
C ALA A 392 18.15 -7.22 -19.44
N GLU A 393 19.35 -7.58 -19.90
CA GLU A 393 20.55 -7.61 -19.05
C GLU A 393 20.99 -6.21 -18.58
N GLY A 394 20.87 -5.20 -19.45
CA GLY A 394 21.12 -3.80 -19.07
C GLY A 394 20.11 -3.31 -18.02
N LEU A 395 18.84 -3.67 -18.18
CA LEU A 395 17.77 -3.33 -17.23
C LEU A 395 17.99 -3.99 -15.87
N LYS A 396 18.38 -5.28 -15.83
CA LYS A 396 18.72 -5.98 -14.59
C LYS A 396 19.84 -5.28 -13.83
N SER A 397 20.92 -4.91 -14.52
CA SER A 397 22.03 -4.17 -13.91
C SER A 397 21.59 -2.81 -13.37
N GLN A 398 20.70 -2.10 -14.07
CA GLN A 398 20.14 -0.83 -13.61
C GLN A 398 19.27 -1.01 -12.38
N PHE A 399 18.38 -2.01 -12.36
CA PHE A 399 17.53 -2.32 -11.22
C PHE A 399 18.32 -2.68 -9.97
N ARG A 400 19.35 -3.51 -10.10
CA ARG A 400 20.25 -3.85 -8.99
C ARG A 400 20.87 -2.59 -8.37
N LYS A 401 21.40 -1.70 -9.21
CA LYS A 401 22.02 -0.44 -8.76
C LYS A 401 21.01 0.49 -8.08
N GLU A 402 19.83 0.66 -8.67
CA GLU A 402 18.76 1.50 -8.12
C GLU A 402 18.22 0.94 -6.80
N ALA A 403 17.97 -0.38 -6.73
CA ALA A 403 17.52 -1.06 -5.54
C ALA A 403 18.54 -0.93 -4.40
N TYR A 404 19.83 -1.16 -4.69
CA TYR A 404 20.91 -1.01 -3.71
C TYR A 404 21.01 0.43 -3.18
N SER A 405 21.04 1.43 -4.07
CA SER A 405 21.09 2.85 -3.70
C SER A 405 19.94 3.24 -2.77
N ARG A 406 18.71 2.81 -3.11
CA ARG A 406 17.51 3.06 -2.31
C ARG A 406 17.53 2.35 -0.96
N SER A 407 18.03 1.11 -0.94
CA SER A 407 18.19 0.33 0.28
C SER A 407 19.18 1.00 1.25
N GLU A 408 20.31 1.52 0.76
CA GLU A 408 21.30 2.22 1.59
C GLU A 408 20.77 3.57 2.13
N LEU A 409 19.97 4.31 1.34
CA LEU A 409 19.28 5.51 1.82
C LEU A 409 18.32 5.19 2.98
N LEU A 410 17.52 4.13 2.82
CA LEU A 410 16.59 3.70 3.88
C LEU A 410 17.35 3.17 5.10
N LYS A 411 18.40 2.40 4.90
CA LYS A 411 19.25 1.90 5.99
C LYS A 411 19.80 3.05 6.82
N THR A 412 20.33 4.09 6.16
CA THR A 412 20.79 5.31 6.82
C THR A 412 19.67 5.98 7.63
N GLN A 413 18.49 6.10 7.04
CA GLN A 413 17.31 6.64 7.73
C GLN A 413 16.94 5.83 8.98
N PHE A 414 16.86 4.50 8.86
CA PHE A 414 16.53 3.62 9.97
C PHE A 414 17.62 3.63 11.04
N ASP A 415 18.89 3.74 10.66
CA ASP A 415 20.01 3.87 11.60
C ASP A 415 19.84 5.15 12.43
N GLN A 416 19.59 6.30 11.78
CA GLN A 416 19.37 7.58 12.47
C GLN A 416 18.17 7.55 13.42
N LEU A 417 17.07 6.90 13.03
CA LEU A 417 15.84 6.89 13.81
C LEU A 417 15.82 5.86 14.95
N PHE A 418 16.52 4.73 14.80
CA PHE A 418 16.37 3.57 15.69
C PHE A 418 17.67 3.09 16.34
N THR A 419 18.76 3.84 16.26
CA THR A 419 19.94 3.63 17.12
C THR A 419 19.84 4.47 18.41
N CYS A 420 20.18 3.85 19.53
CA CYS A 420 19.69 4.24 20.86
C CYS A 420 20.32 5.52 21.47
N ARG A 421 21.34 6.12 20.84
CA ARG A 421 22.00 7.35 21.35
C ARG A 421 21.82 8.57 20.45
N ASP A 422 21.68 8.38 19.14
CA ASP A 422 21.60 9.50 18.18
C ASP A 422 20.16 9.86 17.82
N SER A 423 19.19 8.98 18.05
CA SER A 423 17.79 9.22 17.67
C SER A 423 17.12 10.36 18.45
N GLU A 424 17.40 10.53 19.74
CA GLU A 424 16.86 11.67 20.51
C GLU A 424 17.45 12.99 20.03
N PHE A 425 18.77 13.03 19.88
CA PHE A 425 19.48 14.21 19.37
C PHE A 425 19.04 14.58 17.96
N TYR A 426 18.93 13.60 17.06
CA TYR A 426 18.48 13.80 15.68
C TYR A 426 17.06 14.36 15.61
N LEU A 427 16.13 13.77 16.37
CA LEU A 427 14.74 14.22 16.40
C LEU A 427 14.61 15.61 17.05
N ASP A 428 15.38 15.90 18.07
CA ASP A 428 15.35 17.21 18.73
C ASP A 428 16.02 18.29 17.86
N ALA A 429 17.06 17.95 17.08
CA ALA A 429 17.62 18.83 16.06
C ALA A 429 16.55 19.23 15.02
N LEU A 430 15.82 18.24 14.47
CA LEU A 430 14.71 18.49 13.52
C LEU A 430 13.56 19.30 14.12
N LYS A 431 13.31 19.19 15.43
CA LYS A 431 12.34 20.05 16.13
C LYS A 431 12.86 21.46 16.38
N SER A 432 14.16 21.65 16.61
CA SER A 432 14.73 22.99 16.82
C SER A 432 14.63 23.85 15.55
N GLU A 433 14.81 23.26 14.37
CA GLU A 433 14.57 23.91 13.07
C GLU A 433 13.11 24.36 12.89
N LYS A 434 12.15 23.60 13.44
CA LYS A 434 10.72 23.97 13.47
C LYS A 434 10.49 25.31 14.19
N ASN A 435 11.25 25.58 15.26
CA ASN A 435 11.09 26.79 16.06
C ASN A 435 11.89 27.98 15.48
N GLY A 436 13.02 27.72 14.81
CA GLY A 436 13.83 28.77 14.16
C GLY A 436 13.15 29.42 12.94
N ALA A 437 12.36 28.65 12.17
CA ALA A 437 11.64 29.15 11.00
C ALA A 437 10.46 30.11 11.33
N VAL A 438 10.06 30.22 12.61
CA VAL A 438 8.98 31.12 13.05
C VAL A 438 9.50 32.52 13.42
N VAL A 439 10.81 32.69 13.63
CA VAL A 439 11.40 33.96 14.10
C VAL A 439 11.95 34.81 12.93
N GLY A 440 12.01 34.26 11.71
CA GLY A 440 12.65 34.91 10.55
C GLY A 440 11.73 35.64 9.58
N ASN A 441 10.61 36.22 10.02
CA ASN A 441 9.76 37.09 9.18
C ASN A 441 9.12 38.20 10.03
N SER A 442 9.94 39.09 10.55
CA SER A 442 9.50 40.39 11.06
C SER A 442 10.65 41.39 10.96
N THR A 443 10.87 41.91 9.75
CA THR A 443 11.48 43.21 9.50
C THR A 443 10.87 43.79 8.23
#